data_AF-A0A7C9KLW5-F1
#
_entry.id   AF-A0A7C9KLW5-F1
#
_cell.length_a   1.000
_cell.length_b   1.000
_cell.length_c   1.000
_cell.angle_alpha   90.00
_cell.angle_beta   90.00
_cell.angle_gamma   90.00
#
_symmetry.space_group_name_H-M   'P 1'
#
loop_
_entity.id
_entity.type
_entity.pdbx_description
1 polymer ?
#
loop_
_entity_poly.entity_id
_entity_poly.type
_entity_poly.pdbx_seq_one_letter_code
_entity_poly.pdbx_strand_id
1 'polypeptide(L)'
;MGFLDQLSFLLPGFESPTARSPSVHDNGSAANPKLRKILLAGQPYDWVLTRSSRKTVGMTILNGLIKVTAPKWVSIEEIETILAGKSRWLINRHQEWLTAQRNRLEPAQQWAHGASLQFLGRTTRIELDPLAGEIIWDASAQLLRLPLPPAADHEQVRDRVHGWMQQQAKEILVERLDLLAQQAGLQYSHFQISHAKGRWGSCTQDGRIRLNWRLVQFSLPVIDYVVAHELAHLRAMDHSPGFWSEVAKILPNFEQGRSVLKGVRLED
;
A
#
# COMPACT_ATOMS: atom_id res chain seq x y z
N MET A 1 -21.57 33.52 32.70
CA MET A 1 -21.66 32.68 33.90
C MET A 1 -21.11 31.32 33.50
N GLY A 2 -19.89 30.91 33.84
CA GLY A 2 -19.08 31.24 35.00
C GLY A 2 -18.91 29.96 35.83
N PHE A 3 -17.66 29.70 36.20
CA PHE A 3 -17.14 28.74 37.19
C PHE A 3 -16.79 27.32 36.67
N LEU A 4 -15.49 26.95 36.55
CA LEU A 4 -14.42 26.73 37.56
C LEU A 4 -14.52 25.29 38.13
N ASP A 5 -13.47 24.47 38.29
CA ASP A 5 -12.01 24.62 38.23
C ASP A 5 -11.34 23.24 38.50
N GLN A 6 -10.01 23.22 38.45
CA GLN A 6 -9.03 22.33 39.15
C GLN A 6 -8.45 21.11 38.40
N LEU A 7 -7.13 20.84 38.35
CA LEU A 7 -5.89 21.39 38.95
C LEU A 7 -4.69 20.79 38.15
N SER A 8 -3.83 21.59 37.50
CA SER A 8 -2.49 22.07 37.93
C SER A 8 -1.34 21.03 37.95
N PHE A 9 -0.25 21.32 37.21
CA PHE A 9 1.11 21.46 37.77
C PHE A 9 1.99 22.32 36.82
N LEU A 10 2.96 23.03 37.43
CA LEU A 10 3.55 24.35 37.13
C LEU A 10 5.10 24.16 37.08
N LEU A 11 5.91 24.68 36.12
CA LEU A 11 6.69 25.96 36.08
C LEU A 11 7.96 25.78 35.18
N PRO A 12 8.85 26.79 34.96
CA PRO A 12 8.72 28.19 34.47
C PRO A 12 9.51 28.40 33.15
N GLY A 13 9.21 29.33 32.24
CA GLY A 13 9.45 30.78 32.32
C GLY A 13 10.64 31.18 31.42
N PHE A 14 10.43 32.01 30.40
CA PHE A 14 11.38 33.05 29.93
C PHE A 14 10.73 33.95 28.87
N GLU A 15 11.10 35.22 28.94
CA GLU A 15 10.41 36.42 28.44
C GLU A 15 10.45 36.62 26.92
N SER A 16 9.47 37.39 26.42
CA SER A 16 9.47 37.99 25.08
C SER A 16 10.24 39.32 25.06
N PRO A 17 10.70 39.75 23.87
CA PRO A 17 10.51 41.15 23.50
C PRO A 17 9.86 41.33 22.12
N THR A 18 8.72 42.03 22.17
CA THR A 18 8.19 43.08 21.29
C THR A 18 8.68 43.23 19.83
N ALA A 19 7.70 43.00 18.94
CA ALA A 19 7.19 43.88 17.87
C ALA A 19 8.13 44.50 16.83
N ARG A 20 7.87 44.16 15.56
CA ARG A 20 7.45 45.12 14.51
C ARG A 20 6.90 44.38 13.29
N SER A 21 5.69 44.74 12.86
CA SER A 21 5.18 44.54 11.49
C SER A 21 5.40 45.85 10.70
N PRO A 22 5.45 45.81 9.36
CA PRO A 22 4.20 45.80 8.61
C PRO A 22 4.13 44.78 7.46
N SER A 23 2.89 44.50 7.13
CA SER A 23 2.30 43.65 6.10
C SER A 23 2.80 43.89 4.67
N VAL A 24 3.05 42.80 3.95
CA VAL A 24 2.70 42.66 2.52
C VAL A 24 1.99 41.33 2.36
N HIS A 25 0.74 41.38 1.89
CA HIS A 25 0.03 40.20 1.39
C HIS A 25 0.76 39.69 0.16
N ASP A 26 1.16 38.42 0.16
CA ASP A 26 1.37 37.70 -1.10
C ASP A 26 0.80 36.29 -1.01
N ASN A 27 0.11 35.94 -2.09
CA ASN A 27 -0.74 34.78 -2.27
C ASN A 27 0.08 33.48 -2.33
N GLY A 28 -0.62 32.37 -2.07
CA GLY A 28 -0.06 31.02 -2.04
C GLY A 28 0.82 30.68 -3.24
N SER A 29 2.06 30.30 -2.94
CA SER A 29 2.94 29.58 -3.86
C SER A 29 3.13 28.16 -3.34
N ALA A 30 2.73 27.18 -4.14
CA ALA A 30 3.11 25.78 -3.96
C ALA A 30 4.65 25.70 -4.08
N ALA A 31 5.33 25.77 -2.95
CA ALA A 31 6.79 25.75 -2.89
C ALA A 31 7.33 24.50 -3.61
N ASN A 32 8.17 24.73 -4.61
CA ASN A 32 8.98 23.70 -5.25
C ASN A 32 9.73 22.93 -4.14
N PRO A 33 9.57 21.59 -4.01
CA PRO A 33 10.11 20.87 -2.86
C PRO A 33 11.64 20.98 -2.85
N LYS A 34 12.19 21.66 -1.83
CA LYS A 34 13.63 21.82 -1.66
C LYS A 34 14.29 20.45 -1.52
N LEU A 35 15.07 20.06 -2.53
CA LEU A 35 15.90 18.85 -2.53
C LEU A 35 17.01 18.99 -1.48
N ARG A 36 17.19 17.96 -0.66
CA ARG A 36 18.16 17.88 0.42
C ARG A 36 18.97 16.61 0.26
N LYS A 37 20.17 16.58 0.84
CA LYS A 37 21.07 15.43 0.82
C LYS A 37 21.33 14.95 2.23
N ILE A 38 21.45 13.65 2.40
CA ILE A 38 21.90 13.03 3.64
C ILE A 38 22.86 11.88 3.31
N LEU A 39 23.90 11.70 4.14
CA LEU A 39 24.78 10.56 4.06
C LEU A 39 24.21 9.42 4.93
N LEU A 40 23.87 8.30 4.31
CA LEU A 40 23.41 7.09 5.00
C LEU A 40 24.41 5.96 4.73
N ALA A 41 25.06 5.46 5.79
CA ALA A 41 26.13 4.47 5.71
C ALA A 41 27.22 4.80 4.66
N GLY A 42 27.60 6.08 4.57
CA GLY A 42 28.62 6.56 3.64
C GLY A 42 28.14 6.82 2.20
N GLN A 43 26.87 6.55 1.87
CA GLN A 43 26.30 6.87 0.55
C GLN A 43 25.37 8.09 0.59
N PRO A 44 25.45 9.00 -0.40
CA PRO A 44 24.57 10.15 -0.48
C PRO A 44 23.18 9.74 -0.99
N TYR A 45 22.14 10.22 -0.30
CA TYR A 45 20.74 10.06 -0.72
C TYR A 45 20.07 11.43 -0.82
N ASP A 46 19.34 11.61 -1.92
CA ASP A 46 18.46 12.77 -2.09
C ASP A 46 17.15 12.55 -1.35
N TRP A 47 16.65 13.60 -0.70
CA TRP A 47 15.37 13.59 -0.01
C TRP A 47 14.64 14.92 -0.12
N VAL A 48 13.31 14.85 -0.05
CA VAL A 48 12.43 16.03 -0.06
C VAL A 48 11.52 16.02 1.15
N LEU A 49 11.27 17.22 1.68
CA LEU A 49 10.43 17.41 2.85
C LEU A 49 9.08 18.04 2.46
N THR A 50 7.99 17.38 2.84
CA THR A 50 6.64 17.95 2.79
C THR A 50 6.12 18.16 4.21
N ARG A 51 5.73 19.38 4.57
CA ARG A 51 5.09 19.66 5.86
C ARG A 51 3.58 19.43 5.77
N SER A 52 2.96 18.82 6.79
CA SER A 52 1.50 18.64 6.86
C SER A 52 0.99 18.54 8.30
N SER A 53 -0.33 18.44 8.50
CA SER A 53 -1.03 18.39 9.81
C SER A 53 -0.96 17.04 10.54
N ARG A 54 -0.24 16.06 9.97
CA ARG A 54 0.04 14.75 10.55
C ARG A 54 0.71 14.86 11.92
N LYS A 55 0.45 13.87 12.79
CA LYS A 55 1.02 13.79 14.16
C LYS A 55 2.42 13.18 14.23
N THR A 56 2.86 12.46 13.19
CA THR A 56 4.13 11.70 13.16
C THR A 56 4.93 11.95 11.89
N VAL A 57 6.25 11.76 11.94
CA VAL A 57 7.12 11.76 10.74
C VAL A 57 6.95 10.46 9.98
N GLY A 58 6.78 10.54 8.67
CA GLY A 58 6.67 9.37 7.81
C GLY A 58 7.43 9.57 6.53
N MET A 59 7.73 8.45 5.90
CA MET A 59 8.77 8.38 4.89
C MET A 59 8.39 7.39 3.81
N THR A 60 8.70 7.72 2.57
CA THR A 60 8.45 6.89 1.40
C THR A 60 9.61 7.09 0.43
N ILE A 61 9.95 6.08 -0.35
CA ILE A 61 10.89 6.22 -1.47
C ILE A 61 10.05 6.19 -2.74
N LEU A 62 10.11 7.22 -3.59
CA LEU A 62 9.39 7.29 -4.85
C LEU A 62 10.40 7.61 -5.94
N ASN A 63 10.54 6.72 -6.94
CA ASN A 63 11.51 6.87 -8.03
C ASN A 63 12.95 7.15 -7.54
N GLY A 64 13.40 6.41 -6.52
CA GLY A 64 14.72 6.59 -5.91
C GLY A 64 14.84 7.78 -4.93
N LEU A 65 13.86 8.69 -4.90
CA LEU A 65 13.87 9.87 -4.02
C LEU A 65 13.20 9.58 -2.67
N ILE A 66 13.88 9.90 -1.56
CA ILE A 66 13.30 9.78 -0.22
C ILE A 66 12.34 10.96 0.01
N LYS A 67 11.04 10.71 0.02
CA LYS A 67 10.03 11.67 0.43
C LYS A 67 9.77 11.55 1.93
N VAL A 68 10.13 12.57 2.68
CA VAL A 68 9.77 12.73 4.09
C VAL A 68 8.57 13.64 4.19
N THR A 69 7.57 13.23 4.96
CA THR A 69 6.45 14.09 5.31
C THR A 69 6.38 14.21 6.83
N ALA A 70 6.40 15.44 7.35
CA ALA A 70 6.55 15.71 8.78
C ALA A 70 5.60 16.80 9.28
N PRO A 71 5.23 16.79 10.57
CA PRO A 71 4.55 17.91 11.21
C PRO A 71 5.37 19.21 11.13
N LYS A 72 4.75 20.38 11.29
CA LYS A 72 5.48 21.67 11.23
C LYS A 72 6.50 21.86 12.36
N TRP A 73 6.24 21.27 13.54
CA TRP A 73 7.05 21.45 14.75
C TRP A 73 8.33 20.61 14.79
N VAL A 74 8.42 19.53 14.02
CA VAL A 74 9.61 18.65 14.04
C VAL A 74 10.75 19.32 13.29
N SER A 75 11.93 19.42 13.89
CA SER A 75 13.08 20.08 13.26
C SER A 75 13.64 19.25 12.09
N ILE A 76 14.47 19.87 11.23
CA ILE A 76 15.16 19.15 10.15
C ILE A 76 16.19 18.18 10.74
N GLU A 77 16.87 18.56 11.81
CA GLU A 77 17.88 17.75 12.49
C GLU A 77 17.26 16.49 13.15
N GLU A 78 16.07 16.63 13.74
CA GLU A 78 15.30 15.49 14.25
C GLU A 78 14.89 14.55 13.11
N ILE A 79 14.48 15.11 11.96
CA ILE A 79 14.17 14.32 10.76
C ILE A 79 15.42 13.58 10.28
N GLU A 80 16.57 14.25 10.18
CA GLU A 80 17.83 13.65 9.74
C GLU A 80 18.32 12.57 10.72
N THR A 81 18.10 12.76 12.02
CA THR A 81 18.34 11.73 13.04
C THR A 81 17.45 10.49 12.84
N ILE A 82 16.16 10.70 12.54
CA ILE A 82 15.23 9.60 12.20
C ILE A 82 15.64 8.91 10.90
N LEU A 83 16.11 9.65 9.89
CA LEU A 83 16.64 9.11 8.64
C LEU A 83 17.88 8.24 8.88
N ALA A 84 18.83 8.74 9.67
CA ALA A 84 20.05 8.03 10.05
C ALA A 84 19.75 6.76 10.85
N GLY A 85 18.82 6.82 11.82
CA GLY A 85 18.37 5.67 12.60
C GLY A 85 17.63 4.60 11.77
N LYS A 86 17.05 4.99 10.62
CA LYS A 86 16.40 4.09 9.66
C LYS A 86 17.26 3.81 8.41
N SER A 87 18.55 4.14 8.46
CA SER A 87 19.51 4.02 7.34
C SER A 87 19.51 2.61 6.72
N ARG A 88 19.57 1.56 7.54
CA ARG A 88 19.52 0.16 7.07
C ARG A 88 18.25 -0.14 6.25
N TRP A 89 17.09 0.35 6.69
CA TRP A 89 15.83 0.18 5.97
C TRP A 89 15.81 0.99 4.67
N LEU A 90 16.32 2.22 4.67
CA LEU A 90 16.39 3.09 3.50
C LEU A 90 17.30 2.54 2.41
N ILE A 91 18.48 2.04 2.80
CA ILE A 91 19.47 1.44 1.89
C ILE A 91 18.90 0.17 1.26
N ASN A 92 18.34 -0.74 2.06
CA ASN A 92 17.73 -1.96 1.56
C ASN A 92 16.60 -1.63 0.58
N ARG A 93 15.74 -0.67 0.91
CA ARG A 93 14.61 -0.28 0.05
C ARG A 93 15.05 0.40 -1.25
N HIS A 94 16.15 1.15 -1.23
CA HIS A 94 16.72 1.76 -2.44
C HIS A 94 17.39 0.70 -3.33
N GLN A 95 18.07 -0.28 -2.74
CA GLN A 95 18.66 -1.41 -3.47
C GLN A 95 17.58 -2.33 -4.07
N GLU A 96 16.48 -2.58 -3.35
CA GLU A 96 15.28 -3.24 -3.85
C GLU A 96 14.72 -2.50 -5.07
N TRP A 97 14.59 -1.17 -5.00
CA TRP A 97 14.14 -0.35 -6.13
C TRP A 97 15.10 -0.41 -7.34
N LEU A 98 16.42 -0.28 -7.14
CA LEU A 98 17.41 -0.38 -8.21
C LEU A 98 17.40 -1.77 -8.89
N THR A 99 17.19 -2.83 -8.10
CA THR A 99 17.10 -4.20 -8.60
C THR A 99 15.79 -4.40 -9.36
N ALA A 100 14.67 -3.89 -8.84
CA ALA A 100 13.38 -3.91 -9.52
C ALA A 100 13.40 -3.11 -10.82
N GLN A 101 14.13 -2.00 -10.89
CA GLN A 101 14.35 -1.24 -12.13
C GLN A 101 15.19 -2.02 -13.14
N ARG A 102 16.30 -2.64 -12.71
CA ARG A 102 17.16 -3.44 -13.59
C ARG A 102 16.49 -4.69 -14.12
N ASN A 103 15.59 -5.28 -13.35
CA ASN A 103 14.84 -6.48 -13.72
C ASN A 103 13.47 -6.15 -14.31
N ARG A 104 13.15 -4.86 -14.53
CA ARG A 104 11.90 -4.47 -15.15
C ARG A 104 11.98 -4.83 -16.64
N LEU A 105 11.26 -5.89 -17.01
CA LEU A 105 11.05 -6.21 -18.42
C LEU A 105 10.40 -5.02 -19.11
N GLU A 106 10.74 -4.82 -20.39
CA GLU A 106 10.02 -3.85 -21.20
C GLU A 106 8.54 -4.24 -21.26
N PRO A 107 7.59 -3.29 -21.30
CA PRO A 107 6.15 -3.60 -21.33
C PRO A 107 5.77 -4.61 -22.42
N ALA A 108 6.45 -4.55 -23.57
CA ALA A 108 6.28 -5.49 -24.67
C ALA A 108 6.70 -6.93 -24.34
N GLN A 109 7.66 -7.11 -23.43
CA GLN A 109 8.11 -8.43 -22.95
C GLN A 109 7.27 -8.92 -21.77
N GLN A 110 6.72 -8.01 -20.97
CA GLN A 110 5.84 -8.36 -19.85
C GLN A 110 4.47 -8.88 -20.31
N TRP A 111 3.95 -8.37 -21.42
CA TRP A 111 2.62 -8.68 -21.92
C TRP A 111 2.69 -9.27 -23.33
N ALA A 112 3.19 -10.51 -23.43
CA ALA A 112 3.34 -11.23 -24.69
C ALA A 112 3.08 -12.73 -24.54
N HIS A 113 2.97 -13.43 -25.67
CA HIS A 113 3.02 -14.90 -25.68
C HIS A 113 4.28 -15.39 -24.96
N GLY A 114 4.12 -16.35 -24.05
CA GLY A 114 5.20 -16.93 -23.25
C GLY A 114 5.61 -16.10 -22.02
N ALA A 115 5.10 -14.87 -21.86
CA ALA A 115 5.35 -14.06 -20.67
C ALA A 115 4.74 -14.71 -19.41
N SER A 116 5.16 -14.26 -18.23
CA SER A 116 4.74 -14.83 -16.95
C SER A 116 4.14 -13.78 -16.03
N LEU A 117 3.11 -14.16 -15.29
CA LEU A 117 2.46 -13.35 -14.25
C LEU A 117 2.28 -14.15 -12.96
N GLN A 118 2.00 -13.47 -11.86
CA GLN A 118 1.66 -14.12 -10.60
C GLN A 118 0.13 -14.29 -10.49
N PHE A 119 -0.33 -15.50 -10.23
CA PHE A 119 -1.72 -15.81 -9.93
C PHE A 119 -1.79 -16.86 -8.81
N LEU A 120 -2.56 -16.56 -7.77
CA LEU A 120 -2.71 -17.34 -6.55
C LEU A 120 -1.37 -17.78 -5.93
N GLY A 121 -0.39 -16.89 -5.96
CA GLY A 121 0.95 -17.11 -5.42
C GLY A 121 1.85 -18.00 -6.27
N ARG A 122 1.44 -18.34 -7.50
CA ARG A 122 2.20 -19.15 -8.44
C ARG A 122 2.48 -18.39 -9.73
N THR A 123 3.59 -18.73 -10.38
CA THR A 123 3.95 -18.17 -11.68
C THR A 123 3.16 -18.87 -12.77
N THR A 124 2.31 -18.11 -13.46
CA THR A 124 1.44 -18.55 -14.56
C THR A 124 1.95 -17.98 -15.88
N ARG A 125 2.09 -18.84 -16.89
CA ARG A 125 2.52 -18.44 -18.25
C ARG A 125 1.31 -18.00 -19.09
N ILE A 126 1.51 -16.99 -19.92
CA ILE A 126 0.53 -16.52 -20.90
C ILE A 126 0.72 -17.28 -22.22
N GLU A 127 -0.36 -17.80 -22.77
CA GLU A 127 -0.41 -18.38 -24.11
C GLU A 127 -1.48 -17.64 -24.94
N LEU A 128 -1.10 -17.18 -26.12
CA LEU A 128 -2.04 -16.60 -27.08
C LEU A 128 -2.51 -17.72 -28.00
N ASP A 129 -3.80 -18.01 -27.95
CA ASP A 129 -4.44 -19.08 -28.73
C ASP A 129 -5.64 -18.50 -29.48
N PRO A 130 -5.51 -18.17 -30.78
CA PRO A 130 -6.61 -17.60 -31.56
C PRO A 130 -7.76 -18.58 -31.81
N LEU A 131 -7.57 -19.87 -31.54
CA LEU A 131 -8.61 -20.90 -31.69
C LEU A 131 -9.42 -21.08 -30.40
N ALA A 132 -8.94 -20.55 -29.27
CA ALA A 132 -9.70 -20.53 -28.04
C ALA A 132 -10.94 -19.63 -28.19
N GLY A 133 -12.11 -20.12 -27.77
CA GLY A 133 -13.35 -19.33 -27.76
C GLY A 133 -13.48 -18.40 -26.55
N GLU A 134 -12.75 -18.68 -25.47
CA GLU A 134 -12.78 -17.96 -24.21
C GLU A 134 -11.41 -18.00 -23.51
N ILE A 135 -11.26 -17.26 -22.41
CA ILE A 135 -10.05 -17.31 -21.58
C ILE A 135 -10.09 -18.57 -20.72
N ILE A 136 -9.04 -19.39 -20.79
CA ILE A 136 -8.95 -20.66 -20.05
C ILE A 136 -7.75 -20.60 -19.12
N TRP A 137 -7.97 -20.85 -17.83
CA TRP A 137 -6.90 -21.02 -16.86
C TRP A 137 -6.76 -22.50 -16.47
N ASP A 138 -5.59 -23.06 -16.76
CA ASP A 138 -5.21 -24.40 -16.34
C ASP A 138 -4.36 -24.32 -15.05
N ALA A 139 -5.00 -24.65 -13.93
CA ALA A 139 -4.36 -24.69 -12.62
C ALA A 139 -3.23 -25.72 -12.53
N SER A 140 -3.30 -26.81 -13.28
CA SER A 140 -2.30 -27.88 -13.23
C SER A 140 -1.04 -27.48 -14.01
N ALA A 141 -1.22 -26.90 -15.20
CA ALA A 141 -0.14 -26.46 -16.06
C ALA A 141 0.38 -25.06 -15.74
N GLN A 142 -0.31 -24.31 -14.87
CA GLN A 142 -0.06 -22.89 -14.60
C GLN A 142 -0.02 -22.08 -15.91
N LEU A 143 -1.06 -22.26 -16.72
CA LEU A 143 -1.16 -21.70 -18.06
C LEU A 143 -2.46 -20.91 -18.19
N LEU A 144 -2.34 -19.66 -18.63
CA LEU A 144 -3.47 -18.79 -18.98
C LEU A 144 -3.53 -18.64 -20.50
N ARG A 145 -4.53 -19.27 -21.13
CA ARG A 145 -4.80 -19.14 -22.56
C ARG A 145 -5.71 -17.97 -22.82
N LEU A 146 -5.29 -17.07 -23.71
CA LEU A 146 -6.04 -15.90 -24.13
C LEU A 146 -6.50 -16.09 -25.59
N PRO A 147 -7.79 -15.83 -25.90
CA PRO A 147 -8.32 -15.87 -27.26
C PRO A 147 -7.87 -14.65 -28.04
N LEU A 148 -6.58 -14.63 -28.39
CA LEU A 148 -5.89 -13.53 -29.05
C LEU A 148 -4.98 -14.06 -30.17
N PRO A 149 -4.84 -13.33 -31.27
CA PRO A 149 -3.90 -13.69 -32.33
C PRO A 149 -2.43 -13.56 -31.84
N PRO A 150 -1.48 -14.32 -32.41
CA PRO A 150 -0.06 -14.20 -32.09
C PRO A 150 0.53 -12.80 -32.32
N ALA A 151 -0.10 -12.01 -33.20
CA ALA A 151 0.29 -10.64 -33.52
C ALA A 151 -0.37 -9.59 -32.60
N ALA A 152 -1.11 -10.01 -31.56
CA ALA A 152 -1.69 -9.07 -30.60
C ALA A 152 -0.61 -8.23 -29.93
N ASP A 153 -0.86 -6.93 -29.79
CA ASP A 153 0.07 -6.04 -29.13
C ASP A 153 0.06 -6.20 -27.60
N HIS A 154 1.04 -5.59 -26.94
CA HIS A 154 1.22 -5.72 -25.51
C HIS A 154 0.08 -5.07 -24.70
N GLU A 155 -0.64 -4.09 -25.24
CA GLU A 155 -1.78 -3.48 -24.55
C GLU A 155 -2.99 -4.39 -24.60
N GLN A 156 -3.26 -5.04 -25.74
CA GLN A 156 -4.33 -6.03 -25.89
C GLN A 156 -4.13 -7.21 -24.95
N VAL A 157 -2.91 -7.75 -24.86
CA VAL A 157 -2.58 -8.84 -23.93
C VAL A 157 -2.76 -8.38 -22.49
N ARG A 158 -2.19 -7.23 -22.10
CA ARG A 158 -2.33 -6.64 -20.76
C ARG A 158 -3.80 -6.49 -20.37
N ASP A 159 -4.61 -5.88 -21.23
CA ASP A 159 -5.99 -5.56 -20.92
C ASP A 159 -6.86 -6.81 -20.79
N ARG A 160 -6.59 -7.84 -21.61
CA ARG A 160 -7.25 -9.16 -21.47
C ARG A 160 -6.87 -9.86 -20.17
N VAL A 161 -5.58 -9.89 -19.82
CA VAL A 161 -5.13 -10.47 -18.55
C VAL A 161 -5.70 -9.71 -17.36
N HIS A 162 -5.63 -8.38 -17.36
CA HIS A 162 -6.17 -7.57 -16.28
C HIS A 162 -7.68 -7.75 -16.11
N GLY A 163 -8.44 -7.75 -17.20
CA GLY A 163 -9.88 -8.01 -17.16
C GLY A 163 -10.20 -9.38 -16.55
N TRP A 164 -9.49 -10.42 -16.98
CA TRP A 164 -9.63 -11.76 -16.41
C TRP A 164 -9.25 -11.80 -14.92
N MET A 165 -8.10 -11.23 -14.53
CA MET A 165 -7.68 -11.19 -13.13
C MET A 165 -8.66 -10.43 -12.23
N GLN A 166 -9.28 -9.36 -12.73
CA GLN A 166 -10.30 -8.62 -11.99
C GLN A 166 -11.57 -9.45 -11.79
N GLN A 167 -11.99 -10.19 -12.81
CA GLN A 167 -13.13 -11.11 -12.69
C GLN A 167 -12.83 -12.22 -11.67
N GLN A 168 -11.67 -12.86 -11.78
CA GLN A 168 -11.22 -13.88 -10.82
C GLN A 168 -11.10 -13.32 -9.40
N ALA A 169 -10.57 -12.11 -9.24
CA ALA A 169 -10.52 -11.44 -7.96
C ALA A 169 -11.92 -11.23 -7.38
N LYS A 170 -12.93 -10.96 -8.20
CA LYS A 170 -14.28 -10.70 -7.68
C LYS A 170 -14.85 -11.98 -7.07
N GLU A 171 -14.72 -13.09 -7.80
CA GLU A 171 -15.18 -14.41 -7.41
C GLU A 171 -14.44 -14.93 -6.17
N ILE A 172 -13.11 -14.92 -6.20
CA ILE A 172 -12.29 -15.45 -5.11
C ILE A 172 -12.46 -14.59 -3.85
N LEU A 173 -12.38 -13.26 -3.97
CA LEU A 173 -12.42 -12.40 -2.78
C LEU A 173 -13.79 -12.40 -2.09
N VAL A 174 -14.90 -12.51 -2.85
CA VAL A 174 -16.22 -12.64 -2.22
C VAL A 174 -16.36 -14.00 -1.53
N GLU A 175 -15.89 -15.08 -2.15
CA GLU A 175 -15.89 -16.42 -1.53
C GLU A 175 -15.11 -16.41 -0.20
N ARG A 176 -13.90 -15.82 -0.18
CA ARG A 176 -13.09 -15.73 1.03
C ARG A 176 -13.74 -14.84 2.10
N LEU A 177 -14.34 -13.72 1.69
CA LEU A 177 -15.08 -12.82 2.60
C LEU A 177 -16.24 -13.56 3.27
N ASP A 178 -17.08 -14.23 2.50
CA ASP A 178 -18.26 -14.93 3.00
C ASP A 178 -17.87 -16.06 3.94
N LEU A 179 -16.86 -16.86 3.56
CA LEU A 179 -16.35 -17.94 4.39
C LEU A 179 -15.86 -17.45 5.76
N LEU A 180 -14.97 -16.45 5.77
CA LEU A 180 -14.37 -15.96 7.01
C LEU A 180 -15.36 -15.15 7.86
N ALA A 181 -16.28 -14.40 7.23
CA ALA A 181 -17.34 -13.70 7.92
C ALA A 181 -18.29 -14.68 8.62
N GLN A 182 -18.69 -15.75 7.92
CA GLN A 182 -19.54 -16.80 8.49
C GLN A 182 -18.86 -17.49 9.68
N GLN A 183 -17.59 -17.88 9.55
CA GLN A 183 -16.83 -18.50 10.62
C GLN A 183 -16.69 -17.60 11.86
N ALA A 184 -16.57 -16.29 11.65
CA ALA A 184 -16.43 -15.30 12.71
C ALA A 184 -17.78 -14.77 13.27
N GLY A 185 -18.92 -15.18 12.70
CA GLY A 185 -20.23 -14.63 13.07
C GLY A 185 -20.36 -13.13 12.77
N LEU A 186 -19.78 -12.68 11.67
CA LEU A 186 -19.79 -11.28 11.21
C LEU A 186 -20.65 -11.13 9.96
N GLN A 187 -21.14 -9.91 9.74
CA GLN A 187 -21.86 -9.53 8.53
C GLN A 187 -21.32 -8.18 8.03
N TYR A 188 -20.90 -8.13 6.77
CA TYR A 188 -20.52 -6.91 6.08
C TYR A 188 -21.68 -6.45 5.19
N SER A 189 -21.78 -5.15 4.92
CA SER A 189 -22.93 -4.57 4.20
C SER A 189 -22.78 -4.61 2.69
N HIS A 190 -21.55 -4.47 2.19
CA HIS A 190 -21.27 -4.42 0.76
C HIS A 190 -19.81 -4.77 0.45
N PHE A 191 -19.57 -5.41 -0.69
CA PHE A 191 -18.23 -5.70 -1.20
C PHE A 191 -17.99 -5.08 -2.59
N GLN A 192 -16.80 -4.50 -2.80
CA GLN A 192 -16.32 -4.09 -4.13
C GLN A 192 -14.83 -4.37 -4.32
N ILE A 193 -14.45 -4.60 -5.58
CA ILE A 193 -13.05 -4.52 -5.97
C ILE A 193 -12.55 -3.08 -5.97
N SER A 194 -11.29 -2.91 -5.59
CA SER A 194 -10.54 -1.65 -5.58
C SER A 194 -9.37 -1.71 -6.57
N HIS A 195 -9.08 -0.54 -7.15
CA HIS A 195 -7.90 -0.29 -7.99
C HIS A 195 -6.89 0.67 -7.30
N ALA A 196 -7.06 0.91 -5.99
CA ALA A 196 -6.24 1.87 -5.26
C ALA A 196 -4.76 1.48 -5.26
N LYS A 197 -3.84 2.42 -5.48
CA LYS A 197 -2.39 2.16 -5.55
C LYS A 197 -1.67 2.17 -4.19
N GLY A 198 -2.41 2.29 -3.09
CA GLY A 198 -1.82 2.53 -1.75
C GLY A 198 -2.31 1.63 -0.63
N ARG A 199 -3.27 0.73 -0.88
CA ARG A 199 -3.83 -0.14 0.15
C ARG A 199 -4.39 -1.43 -0.47
N TRP A 200 -4.28 -2.52 0.28
CA TRP A 200 -4.79 -3.83 -0.08
C TRP A 200 -6.29 -3.99 0.21
N GLY A 201 -6.79 -3.27 1.21
CA GLY A 201 -8.21 -3.23 1.52
C GLY A 201 -8.62 -1.94 2.24
N SER A 202 -9.91 -1.82 2.48
CA SER A 202 -10.49 -0.85 3.41
C SER A 202 -11.89 -1.28 3.83
N CYS A 203 -12.24 -1.07 5.10
CA CYS A 203 -13.59 -1.16 5.62
C CYS A 203 -14.06 0.21 6.14
N THR A 204 -15.32 0.55 5.89
CA THR A 204 -15.98 1.72 6.49
C THR A 204 -16.77 1.31 7.74
N GLN A 205 -17.17 2.28 8.56
CA GLN A 205 -17.95 2.02 9.79
C GLN A 205 -19.33 1.41 9.51
N ASP A 206 -19.93 1.69 8.35
CA ASP A 206 -21.17 1.05 7.86
C ASP A 206 -20.94 -0.33 7.22
N GLY A 207 -19.74 -0.90 7.35
CA GLY A 207 -19.42 -2.26 6.95
C GLY A 207 -19.20 -2.47 5.44
N ARG A 208 -18.89 -1.42 4.68
CA ARG A 208 -18.56 -1.56 3.26
C ARG A 208 -17.09 -1.90 3.11
N ILE A 209 -16.81 -3.08 2.56
CA ILE A 209 -15.47 -3.60 2.35
C ILE A 209 -15.06 -3.39 0.89
N ARG A 210 -13.83 -2.90 0.69
CA ARG A 210 -13.19 -2.87 -0.61
C ARG A 210 -11.87 -3.61 -0.55
N LEU A 211 -11.60 -4.48 -1.51
CA LEU A 211 -10.35 -5.24 -1.60
C LEU A 211 -9.70 -5.05 -2.96
N ASN A 212 -8.38 -4.93 -2.99
CA ASN A 212 -7.64 -4.68 -4.23
C ASN A 212 -7.62 -5.95 -5.11
N TRP A 213 -7.95 -5.81 -6.39
CA TRP A 213 -7.96 -6.98 -7.30
C TRP A 213 -6.59 -7.65 -7.39
N ARG A 214 -5.49 -6.90 -7.26
CA ARG A 214 -4.13 -7.46 -7.30
C ARG A 214 -3.84 -8.45 -6.17
N LEU A 215 -4.72 -8.58 -5.17
CA LEU A 215 -4.62 -9.64 -4.16
C LEU A 215 -4.54 -11.04 -4.77
N VAL A 216 -5.17 -11.29 -5.92
CA VAL A 216 -5.08 -12.59 -6.60
C VAL A 216 -3.70 -12.90 -7.16
N GLN A 217 -2.73 -11.99 -7.07
CA GLN A 217 -1.32 -12.29 -7.36
C GLN A 217 -0.65 -13.07 -6.22
N PHE A 218 -1.22 -13.00 -5.01
CA PHE A 218 -0.69 -13.65 -3.82
C PHE A 218 -1.41 -14.96 -3.54
N SER A 219 -0.82 -15.80 -2.70
CA SER A 219 -1.43 -17.06 -2.27
C SER A 219 -2.66 -16.82 -1.41
N LEU A 220 -3.56 -17.80 -1.36
CA LEU A 220 -4.78 -17.75 -0.55
C LEU A 220 -4.53 -17.34 0.93
N PRO A 221 -3.49 -17.83 1.64
CA PRO A 221 -3.22 -17.37 3.00
C PRO A 221 -2.95 -15.86 3.14
N VAL A 222 -2.35 -15.24 2.11
CA VAL A 222 -2.13 -13.79 2.09
C VAL A 222 -3.44 -13.05 1.83
N ILE A 223 -4.27 -13.59 0.94
CA ILE A 223 -5.61 -13.07 0.66
C ILE A 223 -6.46 -13.12 1.94
N ASP A 224 -6.51 -14.27 2.60
CA ASP A 224 -7.26 -14.49 3.83
C ASP A 224 -6.83 -13.55 4.95
N TYR A 225 -5.54 -13.25 5.06
CA TYR A 225 -5.05 -12.26 6.00
C TYR A 225 -5.67 -10.87 5.75
N VAL A 226 -5.69 -10.40 4.49
CA VAL A 226 -6.27 -9.09 4.18
C VAL A 226 -7.78 -9.10 4.39
N VAL A 227 -8.46 -10.19 4.02
CA VAL A 227 -9.90 -10.37 4.28
C VAL A 227 -10.20 -10.30 5.78
N ALA A 228 -9.46 -11.07 6.60
CA ALA A 228 -9.60 -11.06 8.05
C ALA A 228 -9.31 -9.68 8.66
N HIS A 229 -8.33 -8.95 8.11
CA HIS A 229 -8.02 -7.57 8.50
C HIS A 229 -9.21 -6.64 8.28
N GLU A 230 -9.82 -6.68 7.10
CA GLU A 230 -10.97 -5.83 6.80
C GLU A 230 -12.23 -6.25 7.57
N LEU A 231 -12.44 -7.55 7.82
CA LEU A 231 -13.55 -8.02 8.65
C LEU A 231 -13.39 -7.62 10.13
N ALA A 232 -12.16 -7.62 10.67
CA ALA A 232 -11.90 -7.17 12.03
C ALA A 232 -12.30 -5.69 12.25
N HIS A 233 -12.26 -4.88 11.19
CA HIS A 233 -12.72 -3.49 11.26
C HIS A 233 -14.22 -3.35 11.57
N LEU A 234 -15.04 -4.37 11.34
CA LEU A 234 -16.45 -4.38 11.76
C LEU A 234 -16.63 -4.34 13.29
N ARG A 235 -15.59 -4.69 14.05
CA ARG A 235 -15.58 -4.69 15.52
C ARG A 235 -14.68 -3.60 16.10
N ALA A 236 -13.55 -3.31 15.46
CA ALA A 236 -12.58 -2.32 15.93
C ALA A 236 -12.01 -1.49 14.76
N MET A 237 -12.34 -0.21 14.70
CA MET A 237 -11.91 0.67 13.60
C MET A 237 -10.47 1.19 13.73
N ASP A 238 -9.84 1.02 14.89
CA ASP A 238 -8.47 1.44 15.15
C ASP A 238 -7.53 0.22 15.20
N HIS A 239 -6.28 0.33 14.74
CA HIS A 239 -5.30 -0.79 14.78
C HIS A 239 -4.74 -1.04 16.20
N SER A 240 -5.60 -0.89 17.21
CA SER A 240 -5.33 -1.10 18.64
C SER A 240 -5.06 -2.58 18.95
N PRO A 241 -4.58 -2.92 20.17
CA PRO A 241 -4.47 -4.33 20.58
C PRO A 241 -5.80 -5.10 20.47
N GLY A 242 -6.94 -4.43 20.70
CA GLY A 242 -8.27 -5.01 20.51
C GLY A 242 -8.51 -5.45 19.07
N PHE A 243 -8.17 -4.59 18.10
CA PHE A 243 -8.25 -4.96 16.68
C PHE A 243 -7.40 -6.18 16.32
N TRP A 244 -6.15 -6.24 16.79
CA TRP A 244 -5.30 -7.40 16.50
C TRP A 244 -5.80 -8.68 17.17
N SER A 245 -6.49 -8.57 18.32
CA SER A 245 -7.20 -9.70 18.92
C SER A 245 -8.35 -10.17 18.03
N GLU A 246 -9.13 -9.27 17.42
CA GLU A 246 -10.17 -9.64 16.46
C GLU A 246 -9.60 -10.31 15.21
N VAL A 247 -8.50 -9.79 14.65
CA VAL A 247 -7.81 -10.44 13.52
C VAL A 247 -7.38 -11.87 13.89
N ALA A 248 -6.81 -12.06 15.08
CA ALA A 248 -6.37 -13.38 15.54
C ALA A 248 -7.52 -14.37 15.78
N LYS A 249 -8.71 -13.88 16.17
CA LYS A 249 -9.91 -14.72 16.29
C LYS A 249 -10.41 -15.19 14.92
N ILE A 250 -10.38 -14.32 13.92
CA ILE A 250 -10.83 -14.64 12.54
C ILE A 250 -9.80 -15.55 11.85
N LEU A 251 -8.51 -15.26 12.01
CA LEU A 251 -7.41 -15.99 11.38
C LEU A 251 -6.25 -16.16 12.36
N PRO A 252 -6.18 -17.30 13.09
CA PRO A 252 -5.17 -17.51 14.14
C PRO A 252 -3.69 -17.44 13.70
N ASN A 253 -3.39 -17.67 12.41
CA ASN A 253 -2.02 -17.66 11.86
C ASN A 253 -1.73 -16.45 10.96
N PHE A 254 -2.38 -15.31 11.23
CA PHE A 254 -2.37 -14.13 10.35
C PHE A 254 -0.98 -13.50 10.13
N GLU A 255 -0.03 -13.72 11.04
CA GLU A 255 1.31 -13.15 11.01
C GLU A 255 2.08 -13.56 9.76
N GLN A 256 1.84 -14.76 9.24
CA GLN A 256 2.46 -15.25 8.00
C GLN A 256 2.04 -14.38 6.82
N GLY A 257 0.74 -14.17 6.62
CA GLY A 257 0.21 -13.30 5.56
C GLY A 257 0.65 -11.84 5.73
N ARG A 258 0.67 -11.34 6.97
CA ARG A 258 1.16 -9.99 7.30
C ARG A 258 2.63 -9.78 6.93
N SER A 259 3.47 -10.79 7.14
CA SER A 259 4.90 -10.70 6.83
C SER A 259 5.15 -10.55 5.33
N VAL A 260 4.38 -11.24 4.49
CA VAL A 260 4.50 -11.20 3.03
C VAL A 260 4.20 -9.81 2.48
N LEU A 261 3.16 -9.14 2.99
CA LEU A 261 2.78 -7.80 2.51
C LEU A 261 3.65 -6.68 3.10
N LYS A 262 4.56 -7.00 4.03
CA LYS A 262 5.43 -6.00 4.67
C LYS A 262 6.42 -5.45 3.65
N GLY A 263 6.11 -4.27 3.12
CA GLY A 263 6.97 -3.57 2.18
C GLY A 263 6.61 -3.75 0.71
N VAL A 264 5.61 -4.59 0.41
CA VAL A 264 5.03 -4.71 -0.93
C VAL A 264 4.24 -3.44 -1.24
N ARG A 265 4.47 -2.89 -2.44
CA ARG A 265 3.70 -1.75 -2.95
C ARG A 265 2.89 -2.18 -4.16
N LEU A 266 1.74 -1.55 -4.30
CA LEU A 266 0.91 -1.62 -5.49
C LEU A 266 1.53 -0.66 -6.51
N GLU A 267 2.50 -1.14 -7.26
CA GLU A 267 3.05 -0.44 -8.43
C GLU A 267 2.23 -0.81 -9.67
N ASP A 268 2.31 0.04 -10.71
CA ASP A 268 1.61 -0.18 -11.97
C ASP A 268 2.24 -1.30 -12.80
#